data_AF-A0A087TTJ8-F1
#
_entry.id   AF-A0A087TTJ8-F1
#
_cell.length_a   1.000
_cell.length_b   1.000
_cell.length_c   1.000
_cell.angle_alpha   90.00
_cell.angle_beta   90.00
_cell.angle_gamma   90.00
#
_symmetry.space_group_name_H-M   'P 1'
#
loop_
_entity.id
_entity.type
_entity.pdbx_description
1 polymer ?
#
loop_
_entity_poly.entity_id
_entity_poly.type
_entity_poly.pdbx_seq_one_letter_code
_entity_poly.pdbx_strand_id
1 'polypeptide(L)' 'SWVRDKGIEPKLPGLKYTPNQLFWIGLANSWCDNLRPEILKYFILSLVHS' A
#
# COMPACT_ATOMS: atom_id res chain seq x y z
N SER A 1 9.62 -18.63 3.39
CA SER A 1 8.96 -17.32 3.59
C SER A 1 8.87 -17.07 5.08
N TRP A 2 8.90 -15.83 5.53
CA TRP A 2 8.88 -15.50 6.97
C TRP A 2 7.71 -16.18 7.72
N VAL A 3 6.51 -16.19 7.12
CA VAL A 3 5.31 -16.86 7.65
C VAL A 3 5.50 -18.37 7.86
N ARG A 4 6.27 -19.05 6.99
CA ARG A 4 6.57 -20.49 7.15
C ARG A 4 7.39 -20.76 8.42
N ASP A 5 8.31 -19.84 8.75
CA ASP A 5 9.28 -20.04 9.81
C ASP A 5 8.79 -19.48 11.18
N LYS A 6 7.82 -18.56 11.18
CA LYS A 6 7.30 -17.87 12.37
C LYS A 6 5.79 -18.05 12.64
N GLY A 7 5.05 -18.63 11.70
CA GLY A 7 3.59 -18.73 11.78
C GLY A 7 2.87 -17.48 11.22
N ILE A 8 1.54 -17.54 11.21
CA ILE A 8 0.69 -16.46 10.72
C ILE A 8 0.42 -15.46 11.85
N GLU A 9 0.57 -14.17 11.56
CA GLU A 9 0.28 -13.09 12.51
C GLU A 9 -1.21 -13.01 12.85
N PRO A 10 -1.58 -12.57 14.07
CA PRO A 10 -2.97 -12.35 14.44
C PRO A 10 -3.61 -11.24 13.59
N LYS A 11 -4.93 -11.31 13.42
CA LYS A 11 -5.69 -10.27 12.72
C LYS A 11 -5.73 -8.99 13.55
N LEU A 12 -5.70 -7.85 12.86
CA LEU A 12 -5.80 -6.54 13.51
C LEU A 12 -7.22 -6.30 14.05
N PRO A 13 -7.36 -5.72 15.26
CA PRO A 13 -8.66 -5.37 15.80
C PRO A 13 -9.31 -4.26 14.94
N GLY A 14 -10.62 -4.37 14.71
CA GLY A 14 -11.38 -3.37 13.93
C GLY A 14 -11.26 -3.48 12.40
N LEU A 15 -10.37 -4.35 11.89
CA LEU A 15 -10.18 -4.57 10.46
C LEU A 15 -10.54 -6.01 10.06
N LYS A 16 -11.37 -6.16 9.03
CA LYS A 16 -11.85 -7.48 8.56
C LYS A 16 -10.96 -8.08 7.47
N TYR A 17 -9.64 -7.94 7.61
CA TYR A 17 -8.66 -8.41 6.62
C TYR A 17 -7.70 -9.44 7.21
N THR A 18 -7.23 -10.36 6.37
CA THR A 18 -6.14 -11.29 6.72
C THR A 18 -4.78 -10.58 6.64
N PRO A 19 -3.73 -11.09 7.31
CA PRO A 19 -2.38 -10.54 7.17
C PRO A 19 -1.90 -10.43 5.71
N ASN A 20 -2.21 -11.41 4.86
CA ASN A 20 -1.87 -11.36 3.44
C ASN A 20 -2.61 -10.24 2.69
N GLN A 21 -3.86 -9.94 3.04
CA GLN A 21 -4.58 -8.81 2.45
C GLN A 21 -4.01 -7.49 2.98
N LEU A 22 -3.71 -7.41 4.28
CA LEU A 22 -3.11 -6.25 4.92
C LEU A 22 -1.73 -5.92 4.37
N PHE A 23 -0.95 -6.91 3.93
CA PHE A 23 0.32 -6.70 3.24
C PHE A 23 0.14 -5.80 2.01
N TRP A 24 -0.81 -6.14 1.13
CA TRP A 24 -1.08 -5.37 -0.08
C TRP A 24 -1.78 -4.04 0.19
N ILE A 25 -2.72 -4.03 1.15
CA ILE A 25 -3.40 -2.79 1.57
C ILE A 25 -2.38 -1.80 2.16
N GLY A 26 -1.47 -2.27 3.02
CA GLY A 26 -0.43 -1.46 3.64
C GLY A 26 0.52 -0.87 2.60
N LEU A 27 0.92 -1.67 1.60
CA LEU A 27 1.70 -1.19 0.45
C LEU A 27 0.95 -0.12 -0.33
N ALA A 28 -0.32 -0.35 -0.68
CA ALA A 28 -1.11 0.63 -1.43
C ALA A 28 -1.34 1.94 -0.62
N ASN A 29 -1.55 1.83 0.68
CA ASN A 29 -1.79 2.97 1.56
C ASN A 29 -0.61 3.97 1.59
N SER A 30 0.64 3.53 1.38
CA SER A 30 1.77 4.47 1.32
C SER A 30 1.77 5.35 0.06
N TRP A 31 0.95 5.01 -0.94
CA TRP A 31 0.85 5.69 -2.23
C TRP A 31 -0.51 6.37 -2.46
N CYS A 32 -1.39 6.39 -1.46
CA CYS A 32 -2.64 7.11 -1.54
C CYS A 32 -2.38 8.63 -1.57
N ASP A 33 -2.53 9.25 -2.73
CA ASP A 33 -2.41 10.70 -2.92
C ASP A 33 -3.54 11.23 -3.80
N ASN A 34 -3.88 12.51 -3.64
CA ASN A 34 -4.87 13.21 -4.45
C ASN A 34 -4.29 14.53 -4.96
N LEU A 35 -3.83 14.52 -6.21
CA LEU A 35 -3.11 15.62 -6.83
C LEU A 35 -4.05 16.54 -7.61
N ARG A 36 -3.78 17.85 -7.56
CA ARG A 36 -4.43 18.81 -8.45
C ARG A 36 -4.06 18.52 -9.92
N PRO A 37 -4.96 18.74 -10.88
CA PRO A 37 -4.69 18.44 -12.29
C PRO A 37 -3.42 19.10 -12.86
N GLU A 38 -3.10 20.32 -12.42
CA GLU A 38 -1.92 21.06 -12.89
C GLU A 38 -0.62 20.39 -12.41
N ILE A 39 -0.62 19.87 -11.18
CA ILE A 39 0.51 19.14 -10.60
C ILE A 39 0.63 17.76 -11.24
N LEU A 40 -0.49 17.06 -11.47
CA LEU A 40 -0.49 15.77 -12.14
C LEU A 40 0.10 15.86 -13.55
N LYS A 41 -0.26 16.91 -14.31
CA LYS A 41 0.32 17.16 -15.63
C LYS A 41 1.84 17.32 -15.57
N TYR A 42 2.34 18.06 -14.59
CA TYR A 42 3.79 18.21 -14.38
C TYR A 42 4.44 16.88 -13.99
N PHE A 43 3.81 16.10 -13.12
CA PHE A 43 4.34 14.83 -12.61
C PHE A 43 4.48 13.78 -13.70
N ILE A 44 3.47 13.61 -14.55
CA ILE A 44 3.51 12.66 -15.68
C ILE A 44 4.68 12.96 -16.64
N LEU A 45 5.09 14.23 -16.76
CA LEU A 45 6.16 14.66 -17.67
C LEU A 45 7.56 14.65 -17.04
N SER A 46 7.66 14.74 -15.70
CA SER A 46 8.93 15.04 -15.02
C SER A 46 9.35 14.03 -13.95
N LEU A 47 8.41 13.27 -13.38
CA LEU A 47 8.76 12.25 -12.38
C LEU A 47 9.28 10.98 -13.05
N VAL A 48 10.24 10.34 -12.39
CA VAL A 48 10.89 9.11 -12.86
C VAL A 48 10.17 7.84 -12.39
N HIS A 49 9.10 8.00 -11.60
CA HIS A 49 8.28 6.94 -11.03
C HIS A 49 6.84 7.13 -11.49
N SER A 50 6.09 6.02 -11.57
CA SER A 50 4.67 5.97 -11.95
C SER A 50 3.77 5.73 -10.75
#